data_AF-A0A7C2G2K9-F1
#
_entry.id   AF-A0A7C2G2K9-F1
#
_cell.length_a   1.000
_cell.length_b   1.000
_cell.length_c   1.000
_cell.angle_alpha   90.00
_cell.angle_beta   90.00
_cell.angle_gamma   90.00
#
_symmetry.space_group_name_H-M   'P 1'
#
loop_
_entity.id
_entity.type
_entity.pdbx_description
1 polymer ?
#
loop_
_entity_poly.entity_id
_entity_poly.type
_entity_poly.pdbx_seq_one_letter_code
_entity_poly.pdbx_strand_id
1 'polypeptide(L)'
;MEPLFAAAAAAVLLRRGAGPGPSAAAVPVHPAARAVHPGELGRRWPDVPGGDPADAAGSAAQRPEGERGDHGPRLPGSGRPRGGERGRAGLCPVRPQPGAVPAVPGPRGRRACGLRRGHAHPARAGPLKGGRRVRWLRWIVLCTLVAGCAESNLLRSPATDTTPPQIVSTQPANNAEDVQDARITITFSEPMSTGSVQLEATPSLLWGAGTWSDGDRVLTFLPADLRPNTRYTVRVTGRDRAGNSLTGTTSFTFSTGAVVQAAAQVENQLRNRLSAAADVRVYAASLAWVVGAPERVLQPLSEEQRAARDQASRQAPEIARRLRAFFADRPVSARDLVEFAFWLDGELRLAASPIPVPEPTPGPQAAAGSRASPTPRAAASPAPTATSPSPPAESAPARLRGLDELVRELYAAAGRELWARAREEHDREAAHYRDGLEERLRQATAYLRLSSLPFARMVVVPNLLGPRDSVESFSAEGVLHVVVGPSAGPNTRGVLRAFLRAAVVPAVAAAEPAAQRLEAAYELVKDVAQARGLRSWPEVVRESLVRALEARLLFPGPQEQNDAVETAFAQGFLLVRHFAARLPALERGEVNLSQFVQRSLEATTPEQLRAEWANRRR
;
A
#
# COMPACT_ATOMS: atom_id res chain seq x y z
N MET A 1 20.80 -18.16 66.58
CA MET A 1 21.63 -19.34 66.25
C MET A 1 22.40 -19.02 64.99
N GLU A 2 23.70 -19.23 65.04
CA GLU A 2 24.73 -19.04 64.01
C GLU A 2 25.30 -20.44 63.67
N PRO A 3 26.28 -20.63 62.74
CA PRO A 3 26.43 -20.08 61.38
C PRO A 3 27.06 -21.14 60.40
N LEU A 4 28.00 -20.70 59.53
CA LEU A 4 29.01 -21.43 58.72
C LEU A 4 28.60 -21.81 57.28
N PHE A 5 29.44 -21.71 56.22
CA PHE A 5 30.85 -21.31 55.95
C PHE A 5 30.87 -20.45 54.64
N ALA A 6 31.89 -19.70 54.19
CA ALA A 6 33.07 -19.01 54.76
C ALA A 6 33.77 -18.16 53.65
N ALA A 7 34.84 -17.42 53.97
CA ALA A 7 35.49 -16.44 53.08
C ALA A 7 37.04 -16.49 53.08
N ALA A 8 37.69 -15.93 52.04
CA ALA A 8 39.09 -15.43 51.94
C ALA A 8 39.37 -15.01 50.46
N ALA A 9 40.22 -14.06 50.05
CA ALA A 9 41.04 -12.99 50.66
C ALA A 9 41.34 -11.94 49.53
N ALA A 10 41.34 -10.60 49.72
CA ALA A 10 42.47 -9.72 50.09
C ALA A 10 43.79 -9.90 49.27
N ALA A 11 44.57 -8.87 48.85
CA ALA A 11 44.41 -7.40 48.83
C ALA A 11 45.61 -6.67 48.11
N VAL A 12 45.39 -5.39 47.70
CA VAL A 12 46.34 -4.23 47.72
C VAL A 12 47.55 -4.12 46.75
N LEU A 13 47.64 -2.97 46.02
CA LEU A 13 48.74 -1.95 45.92
C LEU A 13 48.46 -0.96 44.73
N LEU A 14 48.12 0.33 44.97
CA LEU A 14 48.98 1.55 44.82
C LEU A 14 49.32 2.00 43.35
N ARG A 15 49.35 3.29 42.92
CA ARG A 15 49.05 4.63 43.49
C ARG A 15 49.14 5.75 42.39
N ARG A 16 48.35 6.86 42.48
CA ARG A 16 48.57 8.26 41.95
C ARG A 16 48.90 8.47 40.44
N GLY A 17 48.52 9.56 39.75
CA GLY A 17 47.69 10.74 40.08
C GLY A 17 47.83 11.89 39.03
N ALA A 18 47.01 12.94 39.15
CA ALA A 18 47.08 14.28 38.49
C ALA A 18 46.94 14.42 36.94
N GLY A 19 46.24 15.48 36.49
CA GLY A 19 46.34 16.09 35.14
C GLY A 19 47.11 17.43 35.21
N PRO A 20 46.89 18.45 34.33
CA PRO A 20 46.13 18.49 33.06
C PRO A 20 46.85 19.22 31.86
N GLY A 21 46.67 18.76 30.61
CA GLY A 21 47.00 19.47 29.34
C GLY A 21 48.48 19.88 29.09
N PRO A 22 48.84 20.62 28.00
CA PRO A 22 48.16 20.80 26.70
C PRO A 22 49.08 20.62 25.44
N SER A 23 48.50 20.75 24.24
CA SER A 23 49.11 21.30 22.99
C SER A 23 49.92 20.44 21.98
N ALA A 24 49.59 20.70 20.70
CA ALA A 24 50.47 20.85 19.50
C ALA A 24 50.67 19.73 18.44
N ALA A 25 50.66 20.19 17.17
CA ALA A 25 51.05 19.59 15.88
C ALA A 25 50.24 18.36 15.38
N ALA A 26 49.52 18.38 14.24
CA ALA A 26 49.87 18.75 12.84
C ALA A 26 50.94 17.81 12.24
N VAL A 27 50.72 17.16 11.09
CA VAL A 27 50.74 17.73 9.72
C VAL A 27 49.99 16.79 8.73
N PRO A 28 49.50 17.27 7.56
CA PRO A 28 48.49 16.56 6.75
C PRO A 28 49.06 15.84 5.51
N VAL A 29 48.20 15.13 4.75
CA VAL A 29 48.52 14.60 3.41
C VAL A 29 47.49 15.02 2.36
N HIS A 30 47.92 15.96 1.52
CA HIS A 30 47.47 16.25 0.15
C HIS A 30 48.74 16.77 -0.58
N PRO A 31 48.91 16.65 -1.91
CA PRO A 31 47.99 17.27 -2.86
C PRO A 31 47.82 16.64 -4.27
N ALA A 32 46.78 17.12 -4.93
CA ALA A 32 46.59 17.42 -6.36
C ALA A 32 47.47 16.81 -7.47
N ALA A 33 46.78 16.32 -8.51
CA ALA A 33 46.98 16.71 -9.91
C ALA A 33 45.64 16.51 -10.67
N ARG A 34 45.29 17.15 -11.79
CA ARG A 34 45.57 18.44 -12.45
C ARG A 34 44.71 18.38 -13.73
N ALA A 35 44.06 19.46 -14.15
CA ALA A 35 43.09 19.43 -15.25
C ALA A 35 43.70 19.21 -16.65
N VAL A 36 42.94 18.59 -17.56
CA VAL A 36 43.16 18.64 -19.03
C VAL A 36 41.81 18.66 -19.75
N HIS A 37 41.56 19.71 -20.53
CA HIS A 37 40.65 19.68 -21.69
C HIS A 37 41.48 19.38 -22.95
N PRO A 38 40.91 18.65 -23.91
CA PRO A 38 40.56 19.24 -25.21
C PRO A 38 39.06 19.03 -25.50
N GLY A 39 38.43 19.55 -26.54
CA GLY A 39 38.93 20.22 -27.76
C GLY A 39 38.06 19.73 -28.93
N GLU A 40 37.60 20.65 -29.76
CA GLU A 40 36.57 20.40 -30.78
C GLU A 40 36.98 19.37 -31.84
N LEU A 41 36.02 18.60 -32.37
CA LEU A 41 36.07 18.03 -33.71
C LEU A 41 34.65 17.76 -34.23
N GLY A 42 34.16 18.63 -35.11
CA GLY A 42 32.85 18.46 -35.74
C GLY A 42 32.89 17.65 -37.04
N ARG A 43 31.85 16.85 -37.28
CA ARG A 43 31.34 16.42 -38.62
C ARG A 43 29.82 16.32 -38.49
N ARG A 44 29.01 17.17 -39.12
CA ARG A 44 28.61 17.16 -40.54
C ARG A 44 28.24 15.76 -41.06
N TRP A 45 26.95 15.48 -41.18
CA TRP A 45 26.25 14.78 -42.29
C TRP A 45 24.80 15.37 -42.36
N PRO A 46 24.08 15.28 -43.50
CA PRO A 46 23.64 16.50 -44.19
C PRO A 46 22.13 16.78 -44.24
N ASP A 47 21.82 17.99 -44.72
CA ASP A 47 20.51 18.51 -45.14
C ASP A 47 19.88 17.80 -46.37
N VAL A 48 18.66 18.29 -46.70
CA VAL A 48 17.98 18.30 -48.03
C VAL A 48 16.95 17.18 -48.27
N PRO A 49 15.74 17.46 -48.85
CA PRO A 49 14.86 18.64 -48.81
C PRO A 49 13.51 18.31 -48.11
N GLY A 50 12.54 19.19 -47.82
CA GLY A 50 12.07 20.40 -48.54
C GLY A 50 10.89 20.04 -49.45
N GLY A 51 9.65 20.34 -49.03
CA GLY A 51 8.43 19.98 -49.78
C GLY A 51 7.12 20.48 -49.14
N ASP A 52 6.71 21.66 -49.57
CA ASP A 52 5.39 22.31 -49.42
C ASP A 52 5.28 23.30 -50.61
N PRO A 53 4.10 23.81 -51.03
CA PRO A 53 2.72 23.51 -50.62
C PRO A 53 1.79 23.16 -51.82
N ALA A 54 0.49 22.92 -51.58
CA ALA A 54 -0.64 23.58 -52.29
C ALA A 54 -2.03 22.92 -52.07
N ASP A 55 -2.99 23.78 -51.77
CA ASP A 55 -4.45 23.76 -51.98
C ASP A 55 -5.16 22.59 -52.69
N ALA A 56 -6.28 22.16 -52.08
CA ALA A 56 -7.54 21.93 -52.79
C ALA A 56 -8.76 22.23 -51.89
N ALA A 57 -9.67 23.09 -52.35
CA ALA A 57 -10.89 23.49 -51.65
C ALA A 57 -12.15 22.75 -52.14
N GLY A 58 -13.23 22.82 -51.37
CA GLY A 58 -14.59 22.35 -51.75
C GLY A 58 -15.30 21.69 -50.56
N SER A 59 -16.21 22.36 -49.85
CA SER A 59 -17.63 22.59 -50.19
C SER A 59 -18.49 21.31 -50.23
N ALA A 60 -19.75 21.29 -49.81
CA ALA A 60 -20.55 22.19 -48.97
C ALA A 60 -21.94 21.53 -48.74
N ALA A 61 -22.66 21.93 -47.68
CA ALA A 61 -24.10 21.69 -47.50
C ALA A 61 -24.53 20.19 -47.34
N GLN A 62 -25.75 19.81 -46.90
CA GLN A 62 -26.97 20.55 -46.59
C GLN A 62 -27.75 19.83 -45.46
N ARG A 63 -28.36 20.59 -44.53
CA ARG A 63 -29.65 20.27 -43.88
C ARG A 63 -30.78 20.71 -44.84
N PRO A 64 -32.09 20.38 -44.68
CA PRO A 64 -32.81 20.22 -43.40
C PRO A 64 -33.98 19.20 -43.38
N GLU A 65 -34.82 19.30 -42.34
CA GLU A 65 -36.24 18.84 -42.24
C GLU A 65 -36.53 17.31 -42.29
N GLY A 66 -37.57 16.79 -41.63
CA GLY A 66 -38.51 17.39 -40.66
C GLY A 66 -39.92 16.80 -40.79
N GLU A 67 -40.47 16.17 -39.75
CA GLU A 67 -41.88 15.72 -39.77
C GLU A 67 -42.53 15.76 -38.37
N ARG A 68 -43.87 15.88 -38.35
CA ARG A 68 -44.71 16.14 -37.16
C ARG A 68 -45.87 15.15 -37.06
N GLY A 69 -46.39 14.99 -35.84
CA GLY A 69 -47.73 14.41 -35.58
C GLY A 69 -47.70 12.97 -35.04
N ASP A 70 -48.65 12.53 -34.21
CA ASP A 70 -49.86 13.24 -33.75
C ASP A 70 -50.45 12.67 -32.43
N HIS A 71 -51.41 13.42 -31.87
CA HIS A 71 -52.49 13.05 -30.95
C HIS A 71 -52.22 12.68 -29.47
N GLY A 72 -52.78 13.50 -28.56
CA GLY A 72 -53.35 13.07 -27.26
C GLY A 72 -54.85 12.71 -27.40
N PRO A 73 -55.72 12.75 -26.34
CA PRO A 73 -55.56 13.46 -25.06
C PRO A 73 -56.17 12.82 -23.75
N ARG A 74 -55.92 13.47 -22.59
CA ARG A 74 -56.78 13.67 -21.36
C ARG A 74 -57.35 12.44 -20.60
N LEU A 75 -57.00 12.19 -19.32
CA LEU A 75 -57.50 12.78 -18.03
C LEU A 75 -58.91 12.32 -17.57
N PRO A 76 -59.32 12.42 -16.27
CA PRO A 76 -58.59 12.61 -14.99
C PRO A 76 -59.04 11.64 -13.85
N GLY A 77 -58.50 11.79 -12.62
CA GLY A 77 -59.06 11.12 -11.42
C GLY A 77 -58.42 11.56 -10.08
N SER A 78 -59.16 12.30 -9.25
CA SER A 78 -58.70 12.90 -7.99
C SER A 78 -59.12 12.12 -6.73
N GLY A 79 -58.32 12.15 -5.65
CA GLY A 79 -58.78 11.69 -4.33
C GLY A 79 -57.79 11.89 -3.17
N ARG A 80 -58.05 12.88 -2.31
CA ARG A 80 -57.57 12.94 -0.91
C ARG A 80 -58.71 12.56 0.02
N PRO A 81 -58.42 12.06 1.24
CA PRO A 81 -58.85 12.80 2.42
C PRO A 81 -57.77 12.95 3.52
N ARG A 82 -58.16 13.54 4.65
CA ARG A 82 -57.33 13.98 5.80
C ARG A 82 -57.56 13.12 7.05
N GLY A 83 -56.58 13.15 7.98
CA GLY A 83 -56.75 12.84 9.42
C GLY A 83 -56.74 11.34 9.76
N GLY A 84 -56.35 10.91 10.96
CA GLY A 84 -55.82 11.62 12.13
C GLY A 84 -55.59 10.64 13.31
N GLU A 85 -55.04 11.15 14.42
CA GLU A 85 -54.96 10.51 15.76
C GLU A 85 -53.93 9.40 16.08
N ARG A 86 -53.00 9.79 16.98
CA ARG A 86 -52.64 9.16 18.27
C ARG A 86 -52.82 7.63 18.45
N GLY A 87 -51.73 6.91 18.72
CA GLY A 87 -51.79 5.53 19.26
C GLY A 87 -50.47 4.98 19.80
N ARG A 88 -50.37 4.81 21.12
CA ARG A 88 -49.23 4.27 21.89
C ARG A 88 -48.57 3.01 21.26
N ALA A 89 -47.24 3.02 21.13
CA ALA A 89 -46.46 1.79 20.96
C ALA A 89 -46.32 1.08 22.32
N GLY A 90 -47.00 -0.06 22.49
CA GLY A 90 -46.91 -0.93 23.65
C GLY A 90 -45.79 -1.98 23.52
N LEU A 91 -45.18 -2.32 24.66
CA LEU A 91 -44.08 -3.28 24.79
C LEU A 91 -44.49 -4.72 24.39
N CYS A 92 -43.59 -5.43 23.70
CA CYS A 92 -43.55 -6.91 23.67
C CYS A 92 -42.10 -7.41 23.48
N PRO A 93 -41.44 -7.96 24.51
CA PRO A 93 -40.11 -8.56 24.38
C PRO A 93 -40.21 -10.08 24.16
N VAL A 94 -39.58 -10.61 23.12
CA VAL A 94 -39.43 -12.06 22.90
C VAL A 94 -38.11 -12.53 23.54
N ARG A 95 -38.22 -13.40 24.56
CA ARG A 95 -37.07 -14.13 25.11
C ARG A 95 -36.79 -15.40 24.27
N PRO A 96 -35.52 -15.77 24.03
CA PRO A 96 -35.17 -17.13 23.61
C PRO A 96 -35.06 -18.07 24.83
N GLN A 97 -35.36 -19.36 24.62
CA GLN A 97 -34.98 -20.45 25.53
C GLN A 97 -33.89 -21.35 24.92
N PRO A 98 -33.08 -22.07 25.73
CA PRO A 98 -31.90 -22.80 25.27
C PRO A 98 -32.16 -24.29 24.98
N GLY A 99 -31.27 -24.94 24.21
CA GLY A 99 -31.30 -26.40 24.07
C GLY A 99 -30.19 -27.02 23.21
N ALA A 100 -29.68 -28.16 23.70
CA ALA A 100 -28.94 -29.23 23.00
C ALA A 100 -27.49 -28.98 22.48
N VAL A 101 -26.53 -29.55 23.22
CA VAL A 101 -25.20 -29.96 22.75
C VAL A 101 -25.24 -31.48 22.43
N PRO A 102 -24.63 -31.98 21.35
CA PRO A 102 -24.39 -33.40 21.16
C PRO A 102 -22.98 -33.83 21.63
N ALA A 103 -22.91 -34.95 22.35
CA ALA A 103 -21.66 -35.58 22.77
C ALA A 103 -21.19 -36.65 21.75
N VAL A 104 -19.88 -36.93 21.71
CA VAL A 104 -19.29 -38.06 20.97
C VAL A 104 -18.36 -38.85 21.92
N PRO A 105 -18.42 -40.19 21.96
CA PRO A 105 -17.76 -40.98 22.99
C PRO A 105 -16.34 -41.45 22.60
N GLY A 106 -15.50 -41.68 23.62
CA GLY A 106 -14.33 -42.56 23.50
C GLY A 106 -14.63 -43.95 24.05
N PRO A 107 -13.74 -44.94 23.81
CA PRO A 107 -13.22 -45.68 24.97
C PRO A 107 -11.73 -46.04 24.93
N ARG A 108 -11.08 -45.81 26.07
CA ARG A 108 -10.09 -46.64 26.79
C ARG A 108 -9.33 -47.72 25.97
N GLY A 109 -8.00 -47.59 25.91
CA GLY A 109 -7.10 -48.67 25.47
C GLY A 109 -6.53 -49.52 26.62
N ARG A 110 -5.80 -50.60 26.26
CA ARG A 110 -4.60 -51.14 26.93
C ARG A 110 -4.15 -52.47 26.31
N ARG A 111 -2.94 -52.50 25.73
CA ARG A 111 -1.81 -53.41 26.07
C ARG A 111 -0.68 -53.26 25.04
N ALA A 112 0.56 -53.40 25.50
CA ALA A 112 1.77 -53.32 24.69
C ALA A 112 2.66 -54.55 24.95
N CYS A 113 3.40 -54.99 23.92
CA CYS A 113 4.59 -55.85 23.89
C CYS A 113 4.81 -56.28 22.41
N GLY A 114 6.00 -56.34 21.81
CA GLY A 114 7.36 -55.98 22.23
C GLY A 114 8.33 -56.04 21.02
N LEU A 115 9.55 -55.51 21.12
CA LEU A 115 10.51 -55.41 19.99
C LEU A 115 11.36 -56.68 19.75
N ARG A 116 11.74 -56.93 18.47
CA ARG A 116 13.12 -57.19 17.94
C ARG A 116 13.06 -57.50 16.43
N ARG A 117 13.73 -56.75 15.55
CA ARG A 117 15.14 -56.86 15.05
C ARG A 117 15.47 -58.14 14.24
N GLY A 118 15.94 -57.97 13.00
CA GLY A 118 16.68 -59.01 12.25
C GLY A 118 16.86 -58.69 10.74
N HIS A 119 18.05 -58.25 10.33
CA HIS A 119 18.47 -58.19 8.91
C HIS A 119 19.06 -59.55 8.44
N ALA A 120 18.96 -59.88 7.14
CA ALA A 120 20.14 -60.23 6.30
C ALA A 120 19.77 -60.63 4.85
N HIS A 121 20.64 -60.23 3.92
CA HIS A 121 20.78 -60.59 2.50
C HIS A 121 21.88 -61.70 2.35
N PRO A 122 22.38 -62.12 1.16
CA PRO A 122 21.79 -62.35 -0.18
C PRO A 122 22.36 -63.60 -0.97
N ALA A 123 21.92 -63.75 -2.24
CA ALA A 123 22.76 -63.93 -3.46
C ALA A 123 23.02 -65.31 -4.16
N ARG A 124 23.15 -65.17 -5.52
CA ARG A 124 23.77 -66.03 -6.57
C ARG A 124 23.06 -67.33 -7.01
N ALA A 125 23.31 -67.91 -8.21
CA ALA A 125 23.49 -67.44 -9.61
C ALA A 125 23.98 -68.64 -10.49
N GLY A 126 23.50 -68.83 -11.73
CA GLY A 126 24.08 -69.82 -12.67
C GLY A 126 23.40 -69.96 -14.06
N PRO A 127 24.10 -70.37 -15.16
CA PRO A 127 23.78 -69.89 -16.52
C PRO A 127 23.82 -70.95 -17.69
N LEU A 128 23.58 -70.51 -18.96
CA LEU A 128 24.42 -70.67 -20.19
C LEU A 128 23.69 -70.95 -21.55
N LYS A 129 24.14 -70.26 -22.62
CA LYS A 129 24.34 -70.62 -24.09
C LYS A 129 23.22 -71.39 -24.88
N GLY A 130 22.97 -71.20 -26.21
CA GLY A 130 23.41 -70.23 -27.23
C GLY A 130 23.34 -70.75 -28.71
N GLY A 131 22.95 -69.92 -29.70
CA GLY A 131 23.43 -69.94 -31.11
C GLY A 131 22.62 -70.53 -32.30
N ARG A 132 22.33 -69.67 -33.33
CA ARG A 132 22.32 -69.88 -34.83
C ARG A 132 21.36 -70.96 -35.45
N ARG A 133 20.82 -70.93 -36.70
CA ARG A 133 21.02 -70.17 -37.98
C ARG A 133 19.89 -70.49 -39.04
N VAL A 134 19.72 -69.62 -40.08
CA VAL A 134 19.27 -69.91 -41.50
C VAL A 134 17.77 -69.92 -41.91
N ARG A 135 17.52 -69.72 -43.24
CA ARG A 135 16.33 -69.27 -44.01
C ARG A 135 15.71 -70.38 -44.92
N TRP A 136 14.43 -70.22 -45.35
CA TRP A 136 13.91 -70.17 -46.76
C TRP A 136 12.52 -70.85 -47.03
N LEU A 137 11.62 -70.10 -47.72
CA LEU A 137 10.55 -70.48 -48.71
C LEU A 137 9.50 -71.61 -48.44
N ARG A 138 8.36 -71.79 -49.17
CA ARG A 138 7.22 -70.96 -49.70
C ARG A 138 6.27 -71.90 -50.51
N TRP A 139 4.94 -71.62 -50.56
CA TRP A 139 3.88 -72.34 -51.36
C TRP A 139 3.42 -73.72 -50.81
N ILE A 140 2.20 -74.26 -51.04
CA ILE A 140 1.14 -74.01 -52.05
C ILE A 140 -0.30 -74.42 -51.58
N VAL A 141 -1.36 -73.80 -52.14
CA VAL A 141 -2.70 -74.30 -52.61
C VAL A 141 -3.29 -75.63 -52.02
N LEU A 142 -4.60 -75.84 -51.75
CA LEU A 142 -5.88 -75.07 -51.73
C LEU A 142 -7.08 -76.03 -51.40
N CYS A 143 -8.16 -75.63 -50.68
CA CYS A 143 -9.55 -76.14 -50.84
C CYS A 143 -10.60 -75.47 -49.89
N THR A 144 -11.90 -75.68 -50.15
CA THR A 144 -13.02 -74.76 -49.77
C THR A 144 -14.03 -75.26 -48.72
N LEU A 145 -14.59 -74.30 -47.96
CA LEU A 145 -15.96 -74.24 -47.37
C LEU A 145 -16.44 -75.33 -46.36
N VAL A 146 -16.78 -74.92 -45.14
CA VAL A 146 -18.18 -74.81 -44.60
C VAL A 146 -18.16 -74.37 -43.11
N ALA A 147 -19.06 -73.45 -42.75
CA ALA A 147 -19.57 -73.08 -41.41
C ALA A 147 -18.62 -72.75 -40.22
N GLY A 148 -18.68 -71.49 -39.77
CA GLY A 148 -18.99 -71.18 -38.36
C GLY A 148 -17.85 -70.83 -37.39
N CYS A 149 -17.84 -69.55 -36.99
CA CYS A 149 -17.31 -68.99 -35.72
C CYS A 149 -15.80 -68.71 -35.54
N ALA A 150 -15.56 -67.48 -35.06
CA ALA A 150 -14.36 -66.98 -34.36
C ALA A 150 -13.03 -66.92 -35.12
N GLU A 151 -12.85 -65.87 -35.92
CA GLU A 151 -11.52 -65.31 -36.14
C GLU A 151 -10.87 -64.96 -34.80
N SER A 152 -9.78 -65.64 -34.46
CA SER A 152 -8.96 -65.30 -33.30
C SER A 152 -8.11 -64.06 -33.60
N ASN A 153 -8.77 -62.91 -33.62
CA ASN A 153 -8.13 -61.61 -33.58
C ASN A 153 -7.36 -61.51 -32.25
N LEU A 154 -6.06 -61.79 -32.29
CA LEU A 154 -5.18 -61.69 -31.14
C LEU A 154 -5.26 -60.27 -30.59
N LEU A 155 -5.74 -60.16 -29.36
CA LEU A 155 -5.99 -58.91 -28.65
C LEU A 155 -4.72 -58.04 -28.66
N ARG A 156 -4.68 -57.05 -29.57
CA ARG A 156 -3.77 -55.92 -29.44
C ARG A 156 -4.31 -55.04 -28.32
N SER A 157 -3.92 -55.36 -27.08
CA SER A 157 -4.11 -54.45 -25.95
C SER A 157 -3.61 -53.07 -26.36
N PRO A 158 -4.41 -51.99 -26.22
CA PRO A 158 -3.88 -50.66 -26.38
C PRO A 158 -2.75 -50.49 -25.35
N ALA A 159 -1.57 -50.08 -25.81
CA ALA A 159 -0.49 -49.76 -24.90
C ALA A 159 -0.98 -48.62 -23.98
N THR A 160 -1.04 -48.87 -22.68
CA THR A 160 -1.35 -47.83 -21.71
C THR A 160 -0.28 -46.76 -21.81
N ASP A 161 -0.68 -45.52 -22.07
CA ASP A 161 0.28 -44.42 -22.11
C ASP A 161 0.83 -44.17 -20.71
N THR A 162 2.15 -44.09 -20.62
CA THR A 162 2.92 -43.91 -19.38
C THR A 162 3.86 -42.72 -19.48
N THR A 163 3.77 -41.96 -20.57
CA THR A 163 4.51 -40.73 -20.79
C THR A 163 3.88 -39.62 -19.95
N PRO A 164 4.62 -38.93 -19.06
CA PRO A 164 4.03 -37.84 -18.29
C PRO A 164 4.09 -36.50 -19.04
N PRO A 165 3.03 -35.68 -18.97
CA PRO A 165 3.03 -34.36 -19.61
C PRO A 165 4.07 -33.43 -19.00
N GLN A 166 4.54 -32.48 -19.81
CA GLN A 166 5.46 -31.40 -19.43
C GLN A 166 4.98 -30.07 -20.03
N ILE A 167 5.38 -28.95 -19.43
CA ILE A 167 5.22 -27.62 -20.02
C ILE A 167 6.36 -27.38 -21.01
N VAL A 168 6.03 -27.20 -22.28
CA VAL A 168 6.98 -26.93 -23.38
C VAL A 168 7.28 -25.44 -23.48
N SER A 169 6.26 -24.59 -23.36
CA SER A 169 6.43 -23.14 -23.41
C SER A 169 5.31 -22.41 -22.67
N THR A 170 5.61 -21.19 -22.24
CA THR A 170 4.64 -20.23 -21.70
C THR A 170 4.77 -18.90 -22.43
N GLN A 171 3.63 -18.22 -22.60
CA GLN A 171 3.58 -16.81 -22.96
C GLN A 171 2.74 -16.13 -21.87
N PRO A 172 3.27 -15.16 -21.10
CA PRO A 172 4.65 -14.67 -21.12
C PRO A 172 5.68 -15.77 -20.85
N ALA A 173 6.86 -15.63 -21.47
CA ALA A 173 7.98 -16.52 -21.23
C ALA A 173 8.41 -16.48 -19.76
N ASN A 174 9.03 -17.56 -19.27
CA ASN A 174 9.55 -17.58 -17.90
C ASN A 174 10.63 -16.50 -17.72
N ASN A 175 10.48 -15.68 -16.68
CA ASN A 175 11.19 -14.44 -16.38
C ASN A 175 10.96 -13.29 -17.38
N ALA A 176 9.85 -13.27 -18.13
CA ALA A 176 9.49 -12.12 -18.95
C ALA A 176 9.24 -10.85 -18.12
N GLU A 177 9.70 -9.72 -18.64
CA GLU A 177 9.54 -8.38 -18.08
C GLU A 177 8.68 -7.50 -19.00
N ASP A 178 8.18 -6.38 -18.48
CA ASP A 178 7.29 -5.44 -19.19
C ASP A 178 6.11 -6.10 -19.93
N VAL A 179 5.51 -7.11 -19.30
CA VAL A 179 4.35 -7.82 -19.84
C VAL A 179 3.12 -6.91 -19.80
N GLN A 180 2.71 -6.41 -20.97
CA GLN A 180 1.49 -5.60 -21.13
C GLN A 180 0.32 -6.37 -21.77
N ASP A 181 0.57 -7.55 -22.36
CA ASP A 181 -0.51 -8.45 -22.79
C ASP A 181 -1.07 -9.18 -21.56
N ALA A 182 -2.40 -9.12 -21.40
CA ALA A 182 -3.10 -9.87 -20.36
C ALA A 182 -3.19 -11.37 -20.67
N ARG A 183 -2.94 -11.80 -21.91
CA ARG A 183 -3.04 -13.20 -22.31
C ARG A 183 -1.93 -14.05 -21.69
N ILE A 184 -2.33 -15.11 -20.99
CA ILE A 184 -1.42 -16.14 -20.49
C ILE A 184 -1.72 -17.46 -21.21
N THR A 185 -0.77 -17.94 -22.00
CA THR A 185 -0.85 -19.20 -22.76
C THR A 185 0.20 -20.19 -22.24
N ILE A 186 -0.20 -21.44 -22.04
CA ILE A 186 0.65 -22.55 -21.62
C ILE A 186 0.52 -23.67 -22.67
N THR A 187 1.66 -24.13 -23.18
CA THR A 187 1.75 -25.23 -24.15
C THR A 187 2.29 -26.47 -23.45
N PHE A 188 1.54 -27.57 -23.49
CA PHE A 188 1.92 -28.88 -22.96
C PHE A 188 2.50 -29.79 -24.06
N SER A 189 3.30 -30.79 -23.67
CA SER A 189 3.86 -31.79 -24.60
C SER A 189 2.81 -32.70 -25.23
N GLU A 190 1.65 -32.85 -24.59
CA GLU A 190 0.61 -33.80 -24.93
C GLU A 190 -0.79 -33.36 -24.44
N PRO A 191 -1.89 -33.97 -24.94
CA PRO A 191 -3.25 -33.61 -24.58
C PRO A 191 -3.56 -33.79 -23.08
N MET A 192 -3.90 -32.69 -22.41
CA MET A 192 -4.26 -32.71 -21.00
C MET A 192 -5.68 -33.24 -20.76
N SER A 193 -5.92 -33.81 -19.57
CA SER A 193 -7.27 -33.92 -19.03
C SER A 193 -7.67 -32.56 -18.47
N THR A 194 -8.43 -31.79 -19.26
CA THR A 194 -8.65 -30.35 -19.06
C THR A 194 -9.17 -29.98 -17.66
N GLY A 195 -10.11 -30.77 -17.12
CA GLY A 195 -10.67 -30.56 -15.77
C GLY A 195 -9.72 -30.91 -14.61
N SER A 196 -8.56 -31.52 -14.88
CA SER A 196 -7.55 -31.82 -13.86
C SER A 196 -6.55 -30.68 -13.64
N VAL A 197 -6.49 -29.71 -14.55
CA VAL A 197 -5.45 -28.69 -14.56
C VAL A 197 -5.82 -27.55 -13.61
N GLN A 198 -4.92 -27.22 -12.68
CA GLN A 198 -5.09 -26.19 -11.65
C GLN A 198 -3.94 -25.20 -11.69
N LEU A 199 -4.24 -23.91 -11.55
CA LEU A 199 -3.26 -22.82 -11.57
C LEU A 199 -3.37 -21.96 -10.31
N GLU A 200 -2.24 -21.78 -9.62
CA GLU A 200 -2.10 -20.93 -8.45
C GLU A 200 -1.13 -19.79 -8.80
N ALA A 201 -1.54 -18.53 -8.61
CA ALA A 201 -0.67 -17.37 -8.80
C ALA A 201 -0.34 -16.71 -7.45
N THR A 202 0.89 -16.21 -7.32
CA THR A 202 1.34 -15.38 -6.21
C THR A 202 1.93 -14.07 -6.77
N PRO A 203 1.32 -12.89 -6.50
CA PRO A 203 0.01 -12.72 -5.87
C PRO A 203 -1.13 -13.32 -6.71
N SER A 204 -2.29 -13.55 -6.10
CA SER A 204 -3.46 -14.19 -6.71
C SER A 204 -3.94 -13.48 -7.99
N LEU A 205 -4.44 -14.26 -8.95
CA LEU A 205 -5.05 -13.81 -10.21
C LEU A 205 -6.45 -14.41 -10.38
N LEU A 206 -7.37 -13.62 -10.93
CA LEU A 206 -8.68 -14.02 -11.42
C LEU A 206 -8.57 -14.49 -12.87
N TRP A 207 -8.13 -15.73 -13.05
CA TRP A 207 -7.84 -16.38 -14.34
C TRP A 207 -8.94 -16.32 -15.41
N GLY A 208 -10.21 -16.23 -15.02
CA GLY A 208 -11.35 -16.37 -15.91
C GLY A 208 -11.55 -17.81 -16.41
N ALA A 209 -12.37 -17.98 -17.45
CA ALA A 209 -12.56 -19.28 -18.10
C ALA A 209 -11.38 -19.56 -19.04
N GLY A 210 -10.65 -20.66 -18.79
CA GLY A 210 -9.56 -21.11 -19.66
C GLY A 210 -10.09 -21.64 -20.99
N THR A 211 -9.45 -21.26 -22.09
CA THR A 211 -9.75 -21.74 -23.44
C THR A 211 -8.71 -22.77 -23.87
N TRP A 212 -9.17 -23.94 -24.31
CA TRP A 212 -8.32 -25.04 -24.76
C TRP A 212 -8.27 -25.10 -26.30
N SER A 213 -7.10 -25.42 -26.83
CA SER A 213 -6.82 -25.51 -28.27
C SER A 213 -5.69 -26.53 -28.53
N ASP A 214 -5.37 -26.76 -29.81
CA ASP A 214 -4.40 -27.78 -30.27
C ASP A 214 -4.66 -29.19 -29.70
N GLY A 215 -5.93 -29.59 -29.65
CA GLY A 215 -6.34 -30.89 -29.11
C GLY A 215 -6.04 -31.06 -27.62
N ASP A 216 -6.33 -30.04 -26.82
CA ASP A 216 -6.06 -29.92 -25.38
C ASP A 216 -4.57 -29.87 -25.00
N ARG A 217 -3.70 -29.43 -25.93
CA ARG A 217 -2.28 -29.12 -25.64
C ARG A 217 -2.02 -27.66 -25.27
N VAL A 218 -2.87 -26.74 -25.71
CA VAL A 218 -2.64 -25.30 -25.51
C VAL A 218 -3.79 -24.71 -24.71
N LEU A 219 -3.47 -24.24 -23.49
CA LEU A 219 -4.40 -23.59 -22.57
C LEU A 219 -4.13 -22.09 -22.54
N THR A 220 -5.15 -21.28 -22.84
CA THR A 220 -5.06 -19.81 -22.81
C THR A 220 -6.07 -19.20 -21.85
N PHE A 221 -5.57 -18.36 -20.95
CA PHE A 221 -6.33 -17.52 -20.02
C PHE A 221 -6.22 -16.04 -20.38
N LEU A 222 -7.18 -15.26 -19.88
CA LEU A 222 -7.16 -13.81 -19.91
C LEU A 222 -7.56 -13.27 -18.53
N PRO A 223 -6.63 -13.25 -17.55
CA PRO A 223 -6.90 -12.71 -16.23
C PRO A 223 -7.45 -11.28 -16.25
N ALA A 224 -8.47 -11.03 -15.46
CA ALA A 224 -9.16 -9.74 -15.41
C ALA A 224 -8.49 -8.70 -14.48
N ASP A 225 -7.50 -9.12 -13.68
CA ASP A 225 -6.97 -8.38 -12.53
C ASP A 225 -5.43 -8.32 -12.48
N LEU A 226 -4.76 -8.47 -13.63
CA LEU A 226 -3.32 -8.24 -13.75
C LEU A 226 -2.99 -6.80 -13.29
N ARG A 227 -2.34 -6.71 -12.14
CA ARG A 227 -1.86 -5.45 -11.58
C ARG A 227 -0.59 -5.05 -12.32
N PRO A 228 -0.41 -3.78 -12.71
CA PRO A 228 0.84 -3.32 -13.33
C PRO A 228 2.00 -3.38 -12.34
N ASN A 229 3.24 -3.36 -12.84
CA ASN A 229 4.47 -3.37 -12.06
C ASN A 229 4.56 -4.47 -10.98
N THR A 230 3.88 -5.60 -11.21
CA THR A 230 3.76 -6.70 -10.25
C THR A 230 4.47 -7.93 -10.79
N ARG A 231 5.30 -8.56 -9.95
CA ARG A 231 5.90 -9.86 -10.25
C ARG A 231 4.91 -10.95 -9.86
N TYR A 232 4.51 -11.75 -10.84
CA TYR A 232 3.64 -12.92 -10.65
C TYR A 232 4.47 -14.19 -10.76
N THR A 233 4.32 -15.09 -9.80
CA THR A 233 4.79 -16.48 -9.89
C THR A 233 3.58 -17.39 -10.04
N VAL A 234 3.52 -18.14 -11.13
CA VAL A 234 2.43 -19.06 -11.45
C VAL A 234 2.92 -20.49 -11.25
N ARG A 235 2.14 -21.29 -10.54
CA ARG A 235 2.33 -22.72 -10.33
C ARG A 235 1.19 -23.47 -11.02
N VAL A 236 1.53 -24.51 -11.77
CA VAL A 236 0.61 -25.32 -12.58
C VAL A 236 0.66 -26.76 -12.09
N THR A 237 -0.51 -27.40 -12.00
CA THR A 237 -0.61 -28.85 -11.75
C THR A 237 -1.67 -29.43 -12.68
N GLY A 238 -1.64 -30.75 -12.93
CA GLY A 238 -2.61 -31.41 -13.80
C GLY A 238 -2.19 -32.83 -14.19
N ARG A 239 -3.02 -33.48 -15.02
CA ARG A 239 -2.79 -34.81 -15.59
C ARG A 239 -3.14 -34.84 -17.08
N ASP A 240 -2.55 -35.78 -17.80
CA ASP A 240 -2.96 -36.12 -19.16
C ASP A 240 -4.29 -36.90 -19.18
N ARG A 241 -4.71 -37.36 -20.36
CA ARG A 241 -5.89 -38.22 -20.56
C ARG A 241 -5.70 -39.68 -20.13
N ALA A 242 -4.47 -40.15 -19.93
CA ALA A 242 -4.14 -41.51 -19.47
C ALA A 242 -4.03 -41.62 -17.93
N GLY A 243 -3.93 -40.49 -17.24
CA GLY A 243 -3.79 -40.36 -15.79
C GLY A 243 -2.37 -40.01 -15.31
N ASN A 244 -1.38 -39.85 -16.19
CA ASN A 244 -0.03 -39.46 -15.76
C ASN A 244 -0.02 -37.99 -15.33
N SER A 245 0.76 -37.68 -14.29
CA SER A 245 0.79 -36.33 -13.70
C SER A 245 1.85 -35.45 -14.35
N LEU A 246 1.57 -34.14 -14.43
CA LEU A 246 2.49 -33.13 -14.95
C LEU A 246 3.85 -33.16 -14.22
N THR A 247 4.93 -33.23 -14.98
CA THR A 247 6.32 -33.30 -14.48
C THR A 247 7.20 -32.20 -15.06
N GLY A 248 8.45 -32.10 -14.57
CA GLY A 248 9.40 -31.07 -14.98
C GLY A 248 9.16 -29.72 -14.30
N THR A 249 9.44 -28.62 -15.01
CA THR A 249 9.27 -27.26 -14.50
C THR A 249 7.79 -26.88 -14.51
N THR A 250 7.15 -26.95 -13.35
CA THR A 250 5.71 -26.67 -13.17
C THR A 250 5.42 -25.24 -12.68
N SER A 251 6.41 -24.36 -12.66
CA SER A 251 6.24 -22.95 -12.31
C SER A 251 6.98 -22.00 -13.24
N PHE A 252 6.40 -20.83 -13.47
CA PHE A 252 7.02 -19.73 -14.22
C PHE A 252 6.73 -18.38 -13.55
N THR A 253 7.61 -17.41 -13.79
CA THR A 253 7.51 -16.06 -13.24
C THR A 253 7.46 -15.03 -14.37
N PHE A 254 6.71 -13.94 -14.21
CA PHE A 254 6.77 -12.79 -15.13
C PHE A 254 6.45 -11.49 -14.39
N SER A 255 6.73 -10.33 -15.02
CA SER A 255 6.46 -9.01 -14.43
C SER A 255 5.72 -8.08 -15.40
N THR A 256 4.64 -7.45 -14.93
CA THR A 256 3.73 -6.58 -15.71
C THR A 256 4.21 -5.13 -15.84
N GLY A 257 5.50 -4.94 -16.04
CA GLY A 257 6.16 -3.64 -16.12
C GLY A 257 7.68 -3.77 -16.04
N ALA A 258 8.40 -2.64 -16.19
CA ALA A 258 9.86 -2.54 -16.10
C ALA A 258 10.42 -2.68 -14.66
N VAL A 259 9.88 -3.65 -13.91
CA VAL A 259 10.09 -3.82 -12.47
C VAL A 259 11.55 -4.12 -12.13
N VAL A 260 12.36 -4.74 -12.99
CA VAL A 260 13.72 -5.15 -12.57
C VAL A 260 14.70 -3.97 -12.59
N GLN A 261 14.64 -3.09 -13.60
CA GLN A 261 15.41 -1.83 -13.58
C GLN A 261 14.84 -0.82 -12.58
N ALA A 262 13.51 -0.68 -12.50
CA ALA A 262 12.87 0.21 -11.53
C ALA A 262 13.09 -0.27 -10.08
N ALA A 263 13.02 -1.57 -9.78
CA ALA A 263 13.23 -2.09 -8.44
C ALA A 263 14.68 -1.92 -7.97
N ALA A 264 15.69 -2.12 -8.83
CA ALA A 264 17.08 -1.86 -8.44
C ALA A 264 17.31 -0.37 -8.10
N GLN A 265 16.70 0.54 -8.88
CA GLN A 265 16.75 1.98 -8.62
C GLN A 265 15.95 2.36 -7.35
N VAL A 266 14.75 1.81 -7.15
CA VAL A 266 13.89 2.07 -5.99
C VAL A 266 14.42 1.44 -4.71
N GLU A 267 15.02 0.25 -4.78
CA GLU A 267 15.74 -0.37 -3.67
C GLU A 267 16.91 0.54 -3.28
N ASN A 268 17.72 1.02 -4.23
CA ASN A 268 18.76 2.01 -3.94
C ASN A 268 18.22 3.35 -3.40
N GLN A 269 16.99 3.76 -3.76
CA GLN A 269 16.33 4.94 -3.18
C GLN A 269 15.86 4.68 -1.74
N LEU A 270 15.38 3.49 -1.39
CA LEU A 270 14.85 3.16 -0.05
C LEU A 270 15.94 2.66 0.92
N ARG A 271 17.03 2.08 0.41
CA ARG A 271 18.19 1.55 1.15
C ARG A 271 18.72 2.61 2.12
N ASN A 272 18.77 2.26 3.40
CA ASN A 272 19.18 3.13 4.52
C ASN A 272 18.33 4.42 4.72
N ARG A 273 17.23 4.61 3.96
CA ARG A 273 16.31 5.75 4.12
C ARG A 273 15.08 5.41 4.95
N LEU A 274 14.58 4.17 4.87
CA LEU A 274 13.57 3.68 5.80
C LEU A 274 14.23 3.22 7.11
N SER A 275 13.64 3.61 8.23
CA SER A 275 13.97 3.08 9.55
C SER A 275 12.71 3.04 10.41
N ALA A 276 12.71 2.18 11.42
CA ALA A 276 11.73 2.24 12.50
C ALA A 276 12.44 2.03 13.83
N ALA A 277 12.06 2.83 14.82
CA ALA A 277 12.62 2.83 16.18
C ALA A 277 11.64 3.49 17.14
N ALA A 278 11.70 3.12 18.42
CA ALA A 278 10.95 3.80 19.45
C ALA A 278 11.58 5.18 19.79
N ASP A 279 10.76 6.20 20.06
CA ASP A 279 11.23 7.56 20.43
C ASP A 279 10.75 7.92 21.84
N VAL A 280 11.71 8.25 22.72
CA VAL A 280 11.46 8.58 24.13
C VAL A 280 10.59 9.82 24.30
N ARG A 281 10.64 10.78 23.37
CA ARG A 281 9.86 12.02 23.43
C ARG A 281 8.39 11.75 23.14
N VAL A 282 8.14 10.94 22.12
CA VAL A 282 6.80 10.46 21.75
C VAL A 282 6.19 9.65 22.89
N TYR A 283 6.98 8.76 23.52
CA TYR A 283 6.56 8.02 24.70
C TYR A 283 6.25 8.94 25.89
N ALA A 284 7.14 9.89 26.22
CA ALA A 284 6.97 10.78 27.39
C ALA A 284 5.76 11.71 27.25
N ALA A 285 5.55 12.30 26.06
CA ALA A 285 4.35 13.08 25.77
C ALA A 285 3.08 12.22 25.89
N SER A 286 3.11 10.99 25.36
CA SER A 286 1.97 10.07 25.40
C SER A 286 1.67 9.56 26.81
N LEU A 287 2.67 9.37 27.66
CA LEU A 287 2.49 9.04 29.08
C LEU A 287 1.79 10.20 29.82
N ALA A 288 2.20 11.45 29.58
CA ALA A 288 1.54 12.62 30.16
C ALA A 288 0.08 12.77 29.70
N TRP A 289 -0.19 12.50 28.41
CA TRP A 289 -1.55 12.43 27.87
C TRP A 289 -2.37 11.30 28.51
N VAL A 290 -1.85 10.07 28.59
CA VAL A 290 -2.53 8.93 29.24
C VAL A 290 -2.83 9.20 30.72
N VAL A 291 -1.95 9.89 31.45
CA VAL A 291 -2.13 10.23 32.87
C VAL A 291 -3.14 11.36 33.09
N GLY A 292 -3.18 12.34 32.17
CA GLY A 292 -3.94 13.58 32.32
C GLY A 292 -5.27 13.64 31.56
N ALA A 293 -5.39 12.98 30.41
CA ALA A 293 -6.57 13.10 29.55
C ALA A 293 -7.84 12.53 30.23
N PRO A 294 -9.00 13.17 30.02
CA PRO A 294 -10.26 12.73 30.62
C PRO A 294 -10.69 11.37 30.04
N GLU A 295 -11.25 10.50 30.87
CA GLU A 295 -11.55 9.10 30.50
C GLU A 295 -12.43 8.97 29.26
N ARG A 296 -13.38 9.90 29.05
CA ARG A 296 -14.20 9.98 27.83
C ARG A 296 -13.40 10.01 26.50
N VAL A 297 -12.13 10.45 26.54
CA VAL A 297 -11.21 10.48 25.39
C VAL A 297 -10.35 9.21 25.31
N LEU A 298 -10.11 8.56 26.44
CA LEU A 298 -9.18 7.44 26.58
C LEU A 298 -9.82 6.05 26.45
N GLN A 299 -11.13 5.91 26.67
CA GLN A 299 -11.76 4.60 26.78
C GLN A 299 -12.09 3.96 25.40
N PRO A 300 -11.82 2.66 25.19
CA PRO A 300 -11.19 1.71 26.12
C PRO A 300 -9.66 1.72 26.05
N LEU A 301 -9.01 2.04 27.18
CA LEU A 301 -7.55 1.93 27.33
C LEU A 301 -7.05 0.50 27.09
N SER A 302 -5.87 0.36 26.50
CA SER A 302 -5.11 -0.90 26.51
C SER A 302 -4.68 -1.26 27.94
N GLU A 303 -4.27 -2.52 28.15
CA GLU A 303 -3.75 -2.96 29.45
C GLU A 303 -2.46 -2.23 29.82
N GLU A 304 -1.56 -2.03 28.84
CA GLU A 304 -0.34 -1.25 29.01
C GLU A 304 -0.63 0.21 29.38
N GLN A 305 -1.54 0.88 28.67
CA GLN A 305 -1.91 2.26 28.98
C GLN A 305 -2.52 2.38 30.38
N ARG A 306 -3.35 1.42 30.80
CA ARG A 306 -3.93 1.38 32.15
C ARG A 306 -2.84 1.18 33.20
N ALA A 307 -1.95 0.20 33.02
CA ALA A 307 -0.85 -0.07 33.93
C ALA A 307 0.10 1.14 34.07
N ALA A 308 0.46 1.77 32.95
CA ALA A 308 1.29 2.97 32.93
C ALA A 308 0.61 4.16 33.62
N ARG A 309 -0.69 4.40 33.33
CA ARG A 309 -1.50 5.44 34.00
C ARG A 309 -1.53 5.25 35.51
N ASP A 310 -1.81 4.03 35.95
CA ASP A 310 -1.97 3.69 37.36
C ASP A 310 -0.64 3.74 38.11
N GLN A 311 0.45 3.23 37.53
CA GLN A 311 1.77 3.32 38.14
C GLN A 311 2.24 4.78 38.24
N ALA A 312 2.16 5.55 37.15
CA ALA A 312 2.57 6.96 37.15
C ALA A 312 1.71 7.81 38.10
N SER A 313 0.40 7.56 38.19
CA SER A 313 -0.49 8.24 39.14
C SER A 313 -0.20 7.89 40.60
N ARG A 314 0.29 6.68 40.90
CA ARG A 314 0.76 6.30 42.25
C ARG A 314 2.11 6.90 42.61
N GLN A 315 3.07 6.91 41.67
CA GLN A 315 4.42 7.45 41.88
C GLN A 315 4.45 8.98 41.93
N ALA A 316 3.56 9.65 41.18
CA ALA A 316 3.54 11.10 41.02
C ALA A 316 2.12 11.70 41.12
N PRO A 317 1.41 11.56 42.26
CA PRO A 317 -0.02 11.90 42.38
C PRO A 317 -0.31 13.39 42.13
N GLU A 318 0.57 14.29 42.56
CA GLU A 318 0.41 15.74 42.38
C GLU A 318 0.66 16.18 40.92
N ILE A 319 1.65 15.60 40.25
CA ILE A 319 1.89 15.86 38.82
C ILE A 319 0.70 15.32 38.01
N ALA A 320 0.18 14.14 38.36
CA ALA A 320 -1.01 13.57 37.74
C ALA A 320 -2.27 14.44 37.96
N ARG A 321 -2.39 15.12 39.11
CA ARG A 321 -3.45 16.11 39.38
C ARG A 321 -3.31 17.35 38.49
N ARG A 322 -2.09 17.90 38.38
CA ARG A 322 -1.78 19.04 37.48
C ARG A 322 -2.04 18.71 36.02
N LEU A 323 -1.65 17.51 35.56
CA LEU A 323 -1.94 17.02 34.21
C LEU A 323 -3.45 16.88 33.95
N ARG A 324 -4.22 16.32 34.89
CA ARG A 324 -5.69 16.25 34.75
C ARG A 324 -6.34 17.63 34.65
N ALA A 325 -5.87 18.60 35.43
CA ALA A 325 -6.31 19.99 35.30
C ALA A 325 -5.89 20.60 33.95
N PHE A 326 -4.68 20.29 33.46
CA PHE A 326 -4.17 20.79 32.18
C PHE A 326 -5.02 20.36 30.97
N PHE A 327 -5.46 19.08 30.94
CA PHE A 327 -6.24 18.51 29.83
C PHE A 327 -7.77 18.56 30.02
N ALA A 328 -8.28 19.05 31.16
CA ALA A 328 -9.73 19.09 31.43
C ALA A 328 -10.50 19.88 30.35
N ASP A 329 -10.00 21.07 30.03
CA ASP A 329 -10.60 22.04 29.10
C ASP A 329 -9.74 22.26 27.83
N ARG A 330 -8.65 21.51 27.67
CA ARG A 330 -7.78 21.53 26.48
C ARG A 330 -7.96 20.25 25.68
N PRO A 331 -8.80 20.24 24.62
CA PRO A 331 -8.85 19.11 23.70
C PRO A 331 -7.53 19.01 22.94
N VAL A 332 -6.93 17.83 22.91
CA VAL A 332 -5.64 17.56 22.24
C VAL A 332 -5.83 16.40 21.29
N SER A 333 -5.56 16.62 20.01
CA SER A 333 -5.59 15.57 18.98
C SER A 333 -4.31 14.72 19.01
N ALA A 334 -4.36 13.55 18.39
CA ALA A 334 -3.18 12.71 18.19
C ALA A 334 -2.05 13.50 17.47
N ARG A 335 -2.43 14.30 16.46
CA ARG A 335 -1.54 15.18 15.71
C ARG A 335 -0.87 16.24 16.60
N ASP A 336 -1.63 16.91 17.47
CA ASP A 336 -1.07 17.92 18.40
C ASP A 336 -0.01 17.30 19.32
N LEU A 337 -0.30 16.10 19.84
CA LEU A 337 0.59 15.38 20.75
C LEU A 337 1.89 14.95 20.06
N VAL A 338 1.80 14.49 18.82
CA VAL A 338 2.95 14.07 18.00
C VAL A 338 3.80 15.27 17.55
N GLU A 339 3.18 16.36 17.11
CA GLU A 339 3.86 17.61 16.77
C GLU A 339 4.61 18.15 18.00
N PHE A 340 3.95 18.24 19.16
CA PHE A 340 4.58 18.64 20.41
C PHE A 340 5.74 17.72 20.82
N ALA A 341 5.60 16.40 20.67
CA ALA A 341 6.67 15.46 21.03
C ALA A 341 7.94 15.67 20.20
N PHE A 342 7.83 15.97 18.90
CA PHE A 342 8.99 16.26 18.06
C PHE A 342 9.60 17.66 18.28
N TRP A 343 8.88 18.56 18.96
CA TRP A 343 9.43 19.81 19.49
C TRP A 343 10.17 19.64 20.81
N LEU A 344 10.17 18.46 21.43
CA LEU A 344 11.02 18.18 22.58
C LEU A 344 12.46 17.85 22.16
N ASP A 345 13.42 18.32 22.95
CA ASP A 345 14.83 17.91 22.88
C ASP A 345 15.07 16.59 23.65
N GLY A 346 16.34 16.15 23.73
CA GLY A 346 16.72 14.94 24.45
C GLY A 346 16.52 15.01 25.97
N GLU A 347 16.40 16.21 26.55
CA GLU A 347 16.12 16.47 27.97
C GLU A 347 14.63 16.74 28.23
N LEU A 348 13.78 16.48 27.22
CA LEU A 348 12.33 16.72 27.22
C LEU A 348 11.93 18.17 27.47
N ARG A 349 12.74 19.13 26.99
CA ARG A 349 12.43 20.57 26.99
C ARG A 349 11.95 20.99 25.61
N LEU A 350 11.13 22.02 25.51
CA LEU A 350 10.81 22.63 24.21
C LEU A 350 12.08 23.18 23.57
N ALA A 351 12.43 22.64 22.40
CA ALA A 351 13.51 23.13 21.57
C ALA A 351 13.16 24.52 21.00
N ALA A 352 14.17 25.37 20.80
CA ALA A 352 13.96 26.71 20.27
C ALA A 352 13.41 26.70 18.82
N SER A 353 13.74 25.68 18.02
CA SER A 353 13.07 25.19 16.79
C SER A 353 13.93 24.11 16.13
N PRO A 354 13.35 23.05 15.53
CA PRO A 354 13.77 22.60 14.21
C PRO A 354 13.15 23.54 13.16
N ILE A 355 13.92 24.00 12.16
CA ILE A 355 13.44 24.99 11.19
C ILE A 355 12.21 24.44 10.43
N PRO A 356 11.03 25.09 10.51
CA PRO A 356 9.96 24.82 9.58
C PRO A 356 10.41 25.31 8.21
N VAL A 357 10.48 24.42 7.22
CA VAL A 357 10.71 24.83 5.83
C VAL A 357 9.52 25.71 5.43
N PRO A 358 9.73 26.98 5.05
CA PRO A 358 8.63 27.81 4.56
C PRO A 358 8.01 27.16 3.32
N GLU A 359 6.69 27.26 3.15
CA GLU A 359 6.10 27.06 1.84
C GLU A 359 6.82 27.99 0.84
N PRO A 360 7.17 27.52 -0.37
CA PRO A 360 8.02 28.26 -1.28
C PRO A 360 7.38 29.59 -1.65
N THR A 361 7.84 30.66 -1.01
CA THR A 361 7.34 32.00 -1.26
C THR A 361 7.69 32.36 -2.71
N PRO A 362 6.74 32.84 -3.53
CA PRO A 362 7.04 33.20 -4.90
C PRO A 362 8.11 34.30 -4.91
N GLY A 363 9.27 33.99 -5.51
CA GLY A 363 10.39 34.91 -5.56
C GLY A 363 10.02 36.22 -6.27
N PRO A 364 10.66 37.35 -5.92
CA PRO A 364 10.29 38.65 -6.47
C PRO A 364 10.50 38.67 -7.99
N GLN A 365 9.42 38.87 -8.74
CA GLN A 365 9.50 39.13 -10.17
C GLN A 365 10.30 40.42 -10.39
N ALA A 366 11.38 40.32 -11.16
CA ALA A 366 12.19 41.46 -11.54
C ALA A 366 11.39 42.41 -12.44
N ALA A 367 10.99 43.56 -11.91
CA ALA A 367 10.30 44.60 -12.67
C ALA A 367 11.28 45.31 -13.63
N ALA A 368 11.42 44.79 -14.85
CA ALA A 368 11.96 45.56 -15.97
C ALA A 368 10.88 46.53 -16.47
N GLY A 369 11.10 47.84 -16.31
CA GLY A 369 10.07 48.84 -16.57
C GLY A 369 9.96 49.30 -18.03
N SER A 370 8.82 49.90 -18.38
CA SER A 370 8.76 50.90 -19.47
C SER A 370 7.61 51.89 -19.29
N ARG A 371 7.98 53.18 -19.30
CA ARG A 371 7.28 54.44 -19.62
C ARG A 371 5.75 54.61 -19.45
N ALA A 372 5.40 55.80 -18.95
CA ALA A 372 4.04 56.28 -18.72
C ALA A 372 3.45 57.11 -19.88
N SER A 373 2.11 57.13 -20.00
CA SER A 373 1.19 58.26 -20.33
C SER A 373 -0.05 57.76 -21.10
N PRO A 374 -1.20 58.48 -21.09
CA PRO A 374 -1.97 58.90 -19.92
C PRO A 374 -3.44 58.38 -19.98
N THR A 375 -4.22 58.66 -18.94
CA THR A 375 -5.61 58.20 -18.72
C THR A 375 -6.64 58.76 -19.71
N PRO A 376 -7.75 58.01 -19.94
CA PRO A 376 -9.08 58.62 -19.81
C PRO A 376 -9.98 57.90 -18.77
N ARG A 377 -11.18 58.45 -18.55
CA ARG A 377 -11.89 58.47 -17.27
C ARG A 377 -13.07 57.48 -17.18
N ALA A 378 -13.12 56.78 -16.03
CA ALA A 378 -14.29 56.21 -15.35
C ALA A 378 -15.16 55.10 -16.01
N ALA A 379 -15.15 53.94 -15.36
CA ALA A 379 -16.37 53.25 -14.94
C ALA A 379 -16.13 52.70 -13.52
N ALA A 380 -17.13 52.74 -12.63
CA ALA A 380 -16.96 52.33 -11.24
C ALA A 380 -17.02 50.80 -11.11
N SER A 381 -15.96 50.20 -10.56
CA SER A 381 -15.99 48.84 -10.03
C SER A 381 -16.09 48.88 -8.50
N PRO A 382 -16.90 48.01 -7.86
CA PRO A 382 -16.93 47.93 -6.41
C PRO A 382 -15.56 47.47 -5.88
N ALA A 383 -15.18 47.96 -4.70
CA ALA A 383 -13.91 47.60 -4.07
C ALA A 383 -13.82 46.07 -3.89
N PRO A 384 -12.65 45.44 -4.09
CA PRO A 384 -12.47 44.05 -3.74
C PRO A 384 -12.64 43.91 -2.23
N THR A 385 -13.66 43.16 -1.81
CA THR A 385 -13.77 42.70 -0.42
C THR A 385 -12.49 41.91 -0.12
N ALA A 386 -11.61 42.49 0.69
CA ALA A 386 -10.42 41.80 1.16
C ALA A 386 -10.86 40.67 2.10
N THR A 387 -11.09 39.48 1.52
CA THR A 387 -11.24 38.24 2.28
C THR A 387 -9.95 38.05 3.06
N SER A 388 -10.00 38.45 4.33
CA SER A 388 -8.85 38.33 5.23
C SER A 388 -8.46 36.85 5.29
N PRO A 389 -7.19 36.48 5.07
CA PRO A 389 -6.80 35.09 5.23
C PRO A 389 -7.09 34.68 6.67
N SER A 390 -7.76 33.54 6.84
CA SER A 390 -7.93 32.91 8.15
C SER A 390 -6.57 32.86 8.86
N PRO A 391 -6.47 33.22 10.15
CA PRO A 391 -5.18 33.24 10.83
C PRO A 391 -4.52 31.87 10.75
N PRO A 392 -3.19 31.78 10.57
CA PRO A 392 -2.49 30.50 10.55
C PRO A 392 -2.81 29.76 11.84
N ALA A 393 -3.09 28.46 11.71
CA ALA A 393 -3.33 27.62 12.88
C ALA A 393 -2.10 27.70 13.79
N GLU A 394 -2.33 28.06 15.06
CA GLU A 394 -1.29 28.10 16.09
C GLU A 394 -0.48 26.78 16.09
N SER A 395 0.81 26.79 16.42
CA SER A 395 1.57 25.53 16.48
C SER A 395 1.15 24.70 17.71
N ALA A 396 1.29 23.39 17.66
CA ALA A 396 0.97 22.53 18.80
C ALA A 396 1.77 22.90 20.08
N PRO A 397 3.07 23.27 20.02
CA PRO A 397 3.80 23.80 21.18
C PRO A 397 3.20 25.07 21.79
N ALA A 398 2.60 25.94 20.97
CA ALA A 398 1.95 27.15 21.46
C ALA A 398 0.60 26.83 22.13
N ARG A 399 -0.23 25.96 21.51
CA ARG A 399 -1.45 25.40 22.15
C ARG A 399 -1.17 24.67 23.46
N LEU A 400 -0.04 23.96 23.54
CA LEU A 400 0.33 23.08 24.66
C LEU A 400 1.41 23.68 25.58
N ARG A 401 1.59 25.01 25.56
CA ARG A 401 2.58 25.71 26.39
C ARG A 401 2.45 25.33 27.88
N GLY A 402 3.55 24.89 28.50
CA GLY A 402 3.59 24.44 29.89
C GLY A 402 3.33 22.94 30.08
N LEU A 403 2.95 22.21 29.03
CA LEU A 403 2.91 20.73 29.07
C LEU A 403 4.34 20.14 29.18
N ASP A 404 5.33 20.83 28.63
CA ASP A 404 6.73 20.41 28.59
C ASP A 404 7.36 20.29 29.99
N GLU A 405 7.08 21.24 30.88
CA GLU A 405 7.47 21.14 32.28
C GLU A 405 6.81 19.94 32.96
N LEU A 406 5.50 19.73 32.75
CA LEU A 406 4.77 18.60 33.32
C LEU A 406 5.25 17.25 32.77
N VAL A 407 5.60 17.17 31.48
CA VAL A 407 6.18 15.98 30.83
C VAL A 407 7.54 15.68 31.42
N ARG A 408 8.43 16.68 31.54
CA ARG A 408 9.76 16.54 32.13
C ARG A 408 9.69 16.11 33.59
N GLU A 409 8.81 16.71 34.39
CA GLU A 409 8.58 16.33 35.79
C GLU A 409 8.05 14.90 35.91
N LEU A 410 7.00 14.54 35.16
CA LEU A 410 6.42 13.19 35.17
C LEU A 410 7.43 12.13 34.73
N TYR A 411 8.19 12.43 33.68
CA TYR A 411 9.19 11.52 33.14
C TYR A 411 10.34 11.30 34.13
N ALA A 412 10.77 12.36 34.83
CA ALA A 412 11.74 12.25 35.90
C ALA A 412 11.23 11.43 37.10
N ALA A 413 9.97 11.61 37.50
CA ALA A 413 9.38 10.96 38.68
C ALA A 413 8.98 9.49 38.45
N ALA A 414 8.49 9.14 37.26
CA ALA A 414 7.96 7.81 36.94
C ALA A 414 8.33 7.31 35.54
N GLY A 415 8.33 8.21 34.54
CA GLY A 415 8.45 7.80 33.13
C GLY A 415 9.77 7.13 32.75
N ARG A 416 10.90 7.44 33.40
CA ARG A 416 12.19 6.74 33.17
C ARG A 416 12.13 5.24 33.43
N GLU A 417 11.50 4.83 34.54
CA GLU A 417 11.36 3.42 34.91
C GLU A 417 10.38 2.70 33.99
N LEU A 418 9.25 3.36 33.68
CA LEU A 418 8.25 2.85 32.76
C LEU A 418 8.80 2.67 31.33
N TRP A 419 9.56 3.65 30.83
CA TRP A 419 10.21 3.58 29.53
C TRP A 419 11.26 2.47 29.46
N ALA A 420 12.09 2.31 30.50
CA ALA A 420 13.10 1.25 30.55
C ALA A 420 12.49 -0.16 30.42
N ARG A 421 11.24 -0.35 30.87
CA ARG A 421 10.48 -1.60 30.71
C ARG A 421 9.77 -1.69 29.35
N ALA A 422 9.10 -0.62 28.92
CA ALA A 422 8.28 -0.61 27.71
C ALA A 422 9.10 -0.56 26.40
N ARG A 423 10.35 -0.07 26.46
CA ARG A 423 11.20 0.14 25.29
C ARG A 423 11.40 -1.12 24.45
N GLU A 424 11.67 -2.26 25.07
CA GLU A 424 11.94 -3.50 24.32
C GLU A 424 10.73 -3.90 23.46
N GLU A 425 9.52 -3.70 23.96
CA GLU A 425 8.29 -4.01 23.23
C GLU A 425 8.00 -3.00 22.10
N HIS A 426 8.32 -1.72 22.30
CA HIS A 426 8.26 -0.72 21.24
C HIS A 426 9.32 -0.97 20.14
N ASP A 427 10.53 -1.37 20.52
CA ASP A 427 11.62 -1.71 19.58
C ASP A 427 11.34 -3.05 18.85
N ARG A 428 10.62 -4.00 19.48
CA ARG A 428 10.06 -5.20 18.84
C ARG A 428 8.99 -4.85 17.80
N GLU A 429 8.01 -4.02 18.15
CA GLU A 429 6.99 -3.59 17.18
C GLU A 429 7.60 -2.78 16.02
N ALA A 430 8.65 -1.99 16.31
CA ALA A 430 9.41 -1.29 15.26
C ALA A 430 10.07 -2.28 14.27
N ALA A 431 10.53 -3.45 14.73
CA ALA A 431 11.02 -4.49 13.83
C ALA A 431 9.93 -5.00 12.88
N HIS A 432 8.72 -5.30 13.39
CA HIS A 432 7.60 -5.73 12.55
C HIS A 432 7.25 -4.71 11.45
N TYR A 433 7.34 -3.40 11.75
CA TYR A 433 7.14 -2.37 10.73
C TYR A 433 8.24 -2.37 9.66
N ARG A 434 9.52 -2.55 10.01
CA ARG A 434 10.60 -2.62 9.01
C ARG A 434 10.36 -3.74 8.02
N ASP A 435 10.11 -4.94 8.54
CA ASP A 435 9.96 -6.17 7.74
C ASP A 435 8.69 -6.12 6.85
N GLY A 436 7.61 -5.49 7.33
CA GLY A 436 6.34 -5.42 6.61
C GLY A 436 6.15 -4.24 5.64
N LEU A 437 7.04 -3.23 5.67
CA LEU A 437 6.88 -1.99 4.89
C LEU A 437 7.71 -1.92 3.61
N GLU A 438 8.91 -2.49 3.59
CA GLU A 438 9.87 -2.27 2.50
C GLU A 438 9.27 -2.59 1.13
N GLU A 439 8.67 -3.78 0.99
CA GLU A 439 8.01 -4.23 -0.25
C GLU A 439 6.83 -3.33 -0.65
N ARG A 440 6.02 -2.85 0.32
CA ARG A 440 4.86 -1.97 0.05
C ARG A 440 5.30 -0.58 -0.42
N LEU A 441 6.34 -0.03 0.20
CA LEU A 441 6.92 1.26 -0.20
C LEU A 441 7.64 1.14 -1.55
N ARG A 442 8.29 0.01 -1.83
CA ARG A 442 8.90 -0.31 -3.12
C ARG A 442 7.85 -0.35 -4.24
N GLN A 443 6.75 -1.08 -4.02
CA GLN A 443 5.61 -1.13 -4.94
C GLN A 443 5.01 0.26 -5.19
N ALA A 444 4.75 1.03 -4.14
CA ALA A 444 4.17 2.38 -4.27
C ALA A 444 5.10 3.36 -4.99
N THR A 445 6.40 3.33 -4.72
CA THR A 445 7.41 4.18 -5.37
C THR A 445 7.53 3.85 -6.86
N ALA A 446 7.53 2.56 -7.21
CA ALA A 446 7.53 2.09 -8.60
C ALA A 446 6.24 2.47 -9.34
N TYR A 447 5.07 2.26 -8.72
CA TYR A 447 3.77 2.62 -9.29
C TYR A 447 3.65 4.13 -9.57
N LEU A 448 4.10 4.97 -8.62
CA LEU A 448 4.13 6.43 -8.78
C LEU A 448 5.25 6.93 -9.71
N ARG A 449 6.13 6.04 -10.18
CA ARG A 449 7.29 6.34 -11.05
C ARG A 449 8.17 7.46 -10.48
N LEU A 450 8.44 7.44 -9.17
CA LEU A 450 9.18 8.51 -8.48
C LEU A 450 10.68 8.49 -8.83
N SER A 451 11.18 9.57 -9.43
CA SER A 451 12.61 9.80 -9.66
C SER A 451 13.38 10.10 -8.37
N SER A 452 12.71 10.64 -7.37
CA SER A 452 13.24 10.93 -6.03
C SER A 452 12.13 10.85 -4.97
N LEU A 453 12.50 10.47 -3.74
CA LEU A 453 11.59 10.51 -2.59
C LEU A 453 11.38 11.97 -2.14
N PRO A 454 10.19 12.32 -1.58
CA PRO A 454 9.88 13.67 -1.08
C PRO A 454 10.57 13.99 0.27
N PHE A 455 11.39 13.08 0.78
CA PHE A 455 12.11 13.17 2.05
C PHE A 455 13.51 12.54 1.90
N ALA A 456 14.44 13.00 2.74
CA ALA A 456 15.77 12.41 2.89
C ALA A 456 15.71 11.06 3.62
N ARG A 457 14.83 10.92 4.62
CA ARG A 457 14.61 9.68 5.40
C ARG A 457 13.15 9.55 5.85
N MET A 458 12.71 8.32 6.11
CA MET A 458 11.43 8.01 6.74
C MET A 458 11.68 7.23 8.04
N VAL A 459 11.04 7.66 9.12
CA VAL A 459 11.17 7.05 10.45
C VAL A 459 9.78 6.68 10.97
N VAL A 460 9.51 5.38 11.07
CA VAL A 460 8.28 4.88 11.71
C VAL A 460 8.53 4.74 13.21
N VAL A 461 7.64 5.32 14.01
CA VAL A 461 7.75 5.38 15.47
C VAL A 461 6.52 4.74 16.09
N PRO A 462 6.55 3.44 16.41
CA PRO A 462 5.49 2.81 17.18
C PRO A 462 5.42 3.41 18.58
N ASN A 463 4.20 3.58 19.09
CA ASN A 463 3.91 4.20 20.36
C ASN A 463 2.68 3.54 20.98
N LEU A 464 2.90 2.55 21.85
CA LEU A 464 1.84 1.72 22.41
C LEU A 464 1.00 2.47 23.48
N LEU A 465 1.53 3.60 23.98
CA LEU A 465 0.77 4.54 24.81
C LEU A 465 -0.11 5.50 23.99
N GLY A 466 0.08 5.60 22.67
CA GLY A 466 -0.66 6.51 21.81
C GLY A 466 -2.14 6.13 21.61
N PRO A 467 -2.95 6.99 20.96
CA PRO A 467 -4.33 6.67 20.64
C PRO A 467 -4.44 5.43 19.72
N ARG A 468 -5.38 4.53 19.99
CA ARG A 468 -5.57 3.29 19.20
C ARG A 468 -5.78 3.58 17.72
N ASP A 469 -5.18 2.74 16.87
CA ASP A 469 -5.24 2.78 15.40
C ASP A 469 -4.84 4.12 14.76
N SER A 470 -4.25 5.05 15.52
CA SER A 470 -3.79 6.35 15.03
C SER A 470 -2.53 6.20 14.17
N VAL A 471 -2.46 6.99 13.10
CA VAL A 471 -1.25 7.13 12.28
C VAL A 471 -1.09 8.60 11.90
N GLU A 472 -0.17 9.26 12.59
CA GLU A 472 0.12 10.69 12.44
C GLU A 472 1.49 10.88 11.80
N SER A 473 1.60 11.86 10.92
CA SER A 473 2.83 12.13 10.16
C SER A 473 3.31 13.56 10.40
N PHE A 474 4.59 13.70 10.74
CA PHE A 474 5.26 14.97 10.96
C PHE A 474 6.55 15.03 10.13
N SER A 475 6.80 16.16 9.46
CA SER A 475 7.98 16.35 8.63
C SER A 475 8.85 17.46 9.21
N ALA A 476 10.11 17.14 9.54
CA ALA A 476 11.10 18.10 10.04
C ALA A 476 12.48 17.75 9.48
N GLU A 477 13.28 18.76 9.13
CA GLU A 477 14.67 18.60 8.67
C GLU A 477 14.84 17.59 7.50
N GLY A 478 13.82 17.49 6.63
CA GLY A 478 13.79 16.53 5.52
C GLY A 478 13.52 15.08 5.92
N VAL A 479 13.18 14.80 7.19
CA VAL A 479 12.78 13.49 7.69
C VAL A 479 11.26 13.43 7.83
N LEU A 480 10.63 12.39 7.25
CA LEU A 480 9.23 12.07 7.46
C LEU A 480 9.10 11.12 8.65
N HIS A 481 8.67 11.64 9.80
CA HIS A 481 8.28 10.83 10.95
C HIS A 481 6.84 10.36 10.80
N VAL A 482 6.58 9.08 11.06
CA VAL A 482 5.24 8.50 11.09
C VAL A 482 5.05 7.79 12.43
N VAL A 483 4.30 8.43 13.34
CA VAL A 483 3.97 7.87 14.64
C VAL A 483 2.75 6.97 14.48
N VAL A 484 2.82 5.75 15.02
CA VAL A 484 1.73 4.77 14.94
C VAL A 484 1.33 4.33 16.33
N GLY A 485 0.05 4.49 16.65
CA GLY A 485 -0.56 4.01 17.89
C GLY A 485 -0.76 2.49 17.92
N PRO A 486 -1.22 1.92 19.05
CA PRO A 486 -1.47 0.50 19.18
C PRO A 486 -2.64 0.05 18.30
N SER A 487 -2.44 -1.06 17.58
CA SER A 487 -3.41 -1.72 16.69
C SER A 487 -3.32 -3.25 16.83
N ALA A 488 -4.28 -3.99 16.28
CA ALA A 488 -4.30 -5.47 16.37
C ALA A 488 -3.15 -6.19 15.62
N GLY A 489 -2.40 -5.43 14.82
CA GLY A 489 -1.17 -5.80 14.13
C GLY A 489 -0.62 -4.57 13.38
N PRO A 490 0.53 -4.66 12.70
CA PRO A 490 1.19 -3.50 12.11
C PRO A 490 0.30 -2.78 11.07
N ASN A 491 -0.03 -1.50 11.35
CA ASN A 491 -0.86 -0.64 10.51
C ASN A 491 -0.08 -0.09 9.28
N THR A 492 0.50 -1.02 8.51
CA THR A 492 1.24 -0.77 7.27
C THR A 492 0.42 0.02 6.25
N ARG A 493 -0.91 -0.12 6.28
CA ARG A 493 -1.87 0.66 5.48
C ARG A 493 -1.84 2.15 5.84
N GLY A 494 -1.94 2.50 7.11
CA GLY A 494 -1.88 3.89 7.55
C GLY A 494 -0.49 4.51 7.30
N VAL A 495 0.58 3.74 7.50
CA VAL A 495 1.96 4.19 7.19
C VAL A 495 2.15 4.42 5.70
N LEU A 496 1.61 3.54 4.83
CA LEU A 496 1.62 3.79 3.38
C LEU A 496 0.80 5.03 3.03
N ARG A 497 -0.35 5.28 3.66
CA ARG A 497 -1.11 6.52 3.45
C ARG A 497 -0.29 7.76 3.82
N ALA A 498 0.47 7.73 4.91
CA ALA A 498 1.38 8.81 5.29
C ALA A 498 2.49 9.03 4.24
N PHE A 499 3.09 7.96 3.71
CA PHE A 499 4.03 8.02 2.60
C PHE A 499 3.38 8.65 1.34
N LEU A 500 2.21 8.15 0.92
CA LEU A 500 1.49 8.66 -0.26
C LEU A 500 1.15 10.13 -0.10
N ARG A 501 0.69 10.56 1.09
CA ARG A 501 0.43 11.97 1.42
C ARG A 501 1.64 12.86 1.18
N ALA A 502 2.84 12.42 1.57
CA ALA A 502 4.08 13.15 1.30
C ALA A 502 4.48 13.10 -0.19
N ALA A 503 4.36 11.94 -0.82
CA ALA A 503 4.78 11.70 -2.21
C ALA A 503 4.00 12.55 -3.23
N VAL A 504 2.71 12.81 -2.99
CA VAL A 504 1.89 13.59 -3.93
C VAL A 504 1.99 15.11 -3.75
N VAL A 505 2.60 15.63 -2.67
CA VAL A 505 2.64 17.09 -2.40
C VAL A 505 3.20 17.89 -3.59
N PRO A 506 4.36 17.52 -4.19
CA PRO A 506 4.92 18.31 -5.29
C PRO A 506 4.01 18.30 -6.54
N ALA A 507 3.34 17.18 -6.82
CA ALA A 507 2.45 17.04 -7.96
C ALA A 507 1.13 17.81 -7.79
N VAL A 508 0.59 17.85 -6.56
CA VAL A 508 -0.62 18.64 -6.25
C VAL A 508 -0.30 20.14 -6.23
N ALA A 509 0.85 20.54 -5.66
CA ALA A 509 1.30 21.93 -5.67
C ALA A 509 1.55 22.45 -7.10
N ALA A 510 2.21 21.66 -7.95
CA ALA A 510 2.40 22.01 -9.37
C ALA A 510 1.09 22.20 -10.14
N ALA A 511 0.01 21.55 -9.68
CA ALA A 511 -1.33 21.63 -10.27
C ALA A 511 -2.28 22.60 -9.54
N GLU A 512 -1.77 23.48 -8.68
CA GLU A 512 -2.57 24.46 -7.93
C GLU A 512 -3.55 25.26 -8.82
N PRO A 513 -3.17 25.84 -9.98
CA PRO A 513 -4.11 26.58 -10.82
C PRO A 513 -5.26 25.71 -11.35
N ALA A 514 -5.00 24.41 -11.57
CA ALA A 514 -6.02 23.46 -12.01
C ALA A 514 -6.93 23.04 -10.84
N ALA A 515 -6.39 22.92 -9.63
CA ALA A 515 -7.17 22.72 -8.42
C ALA A 515 -8.07 23.93 -8.12
N GLN A 516 -7.55 25.16 -8.23
CA GLN A 516 -8.24 26.39 -7.87
C GLN A 516 -9.51 26.62 -8.70
N ARG A 517 -9.53 26.24 -9.98
CA ARG A 517 -10.74 26.25 -10.82
C ARG A 517 -11.89 25.38 -10.28
N LEU A 518 -11.59 24.41 -9.41
CA LEU A 518 -12.55 23.48 -8.83
C LEU A 518 -12.97 23.85 -7.40
N GLU A 519 -12.41 24.91 -6.81
CA GLU A 519 -12.66 25.29 -5.40
C GLU A 519 -14.16 25.55 -5.11
N ALA A 520 -14.93 26.02 -6.10
CA ALA A 520 -16.38 26.21 -6.00
C ALA A 520 -17.19 24.90 -5.79
N ALA A 521 -16.53 23.75 -5.74
CA ALA A 521 -17.09 22.46 -5.33
C ALA A 521 -16.80 22.11 -3.85
N TYR A 522 -15.91 22.82 -3.15
CA TYR A 522 -15.56 22.56 -1.75
C TYR A 522 -16.76 22.70 -0.80
N GLU A 523 -17.64 23.68 -1.03
CA GLU A 523 -18.87 23.89 -0.23
C GLU A 523 -19.80 22.67 -0.19
N LEU A 524 -19.68 21.71 -1.13
CA LEU A 524 -20.45 20.45 -1.13
C LEU A 524 -20.03 19.48 -0.02
N VAL A 525 -18.77 19.57 0.41
CA VAL A 525 -18.10 18.61 1.31
C VAL A 525 -17.45 19.28 2.52
N LYS A 526 -17.51 20.61 2.62
CA LYS A 526 -16.85 21.46 3.63
C LYS A 526 -17.04 20.95 5.06
N ASP A 527 -18.27 20.78 5.53
CA ASP A 527 -18.56 20.30 6.89
C ASP A 527 -17.99 18.89 7.12
N VAL A 528 -18.12 18.01 6.12
CA VAL A 528 -17.68 16.61 6.13
C VAL A 528 -16.15 16.51 6.15
N ALA A 529 -15.47 17.42 5.46
CA ALA A 529 -14.02 17.58 5.40
C ALA A 529 -13.47 18.19 6.70
N GLN A 530 -14.09 19.25 7.22
CA GLN A 530 -13.69 19.91 8.46
C GLN A 530 -13.86 18.99 9.68
N ALA A 531 -14.94 18.20 9.73
CA ALA A 531 -15.12 17.15 10.73
C ALA A 531 -14.03 16.05 10.70
N ARG A 532 -13.27 15.95 9.59
CA ARG A 532 -12.10 15.06 9.42
C ARG A 532 -10.77 15.80 9.56
N GLY A 533 -10.79 17.07 9.96
CA GLY A 533 -9.60 17.91 10.12
C GLY A 533 -9.04 18.50 8.81
N LEU A 534 -9.70 18.32 7.67
CA LEU A 534 -9.32 18.95 6.39
C LEU A 534 -9.95 20.33 6.28
N ARG A 535 -9.11 21.37 6.29
CA ARG A 535 -9.52 22.77 6.47
C ARG A 535 -9.55 23.59 5.18
N SER A 536 -8.98 23.08 4.10
CA SER A 536 -8.88 23.79 2.82
C SER A 536 -9.15 22.88 1.62
N TRP A 537 -9.48 23.49 0.48
CA TRP A 537 -9.69 22.78 -0.77
C TRP A 537 -8.44 21.98 -1.25
N PRO A 538 -7.21 22.53 -1.23
CA PRO A 538 -6.01 21.75 -1.54
C PRO A 538 -5.81 20.49 -0.68
N GLU A 539 -6.23 20.51 0.59
CA GLU A 539 -6.19 19.32 1.45
C GLU A 539 -7.18 18.24 1.00
N VAL A 540 -8.39 18.63 0.56
CA VAL A 540 -9.38 17.71 -0.01
C VAL A 540 -8.92 17.13 -1.35
N VAL A 541 -8.33 17.94 -2.23
CA VAL A 541 -7.75 17.50 -3.51
C VAL A 541 -6.66 16.46 -3.26
N ARG A 542 -5.71 16.78 -2.36
CA ARG A 542 -4.60 15.90 -1.99
C ARG A 542 -5.09 14.58 -1.39
N GLU A 543 -5.98 14.62 -0.40
CA GLU A 543 -6.46 13.41 0.26
C GLU A 543 -7.33 12.57 -0.69
N SER A 544 -8.09 13.18 -1.61
CA SER A 544 -8.83 12.46 -2.67
C SER A 544 -7.90 11.66 -3.59
N LEU A 545 -6.80 12.28 -4.04
CA LEU A 545 -5.76 11.58 -4.82
C LEU A 545 -5.13 10.44 -4.01
N VAL A 546 -4.79 10.69 -2.74
CA VAL A 546 -4.24 9.66 -1.85
C VAL A 546 -5.21 8.49 -1.68
N ARG A 547 -6.52 8.72 -1.56
CA ARG A 547 -7.49 7.61 -1.46
C ARG A 547 -7.65 6.82 -2.76
N ALA A 548 -7.53 7.45 -3.92
CA ALA A 548 -7.54 6.74 -5.21
C ALA A 548 -6.30 5.84 -5.35
N LEU A 549 -5.12 6.36 -5.01
CA LEU A 549 -3.87 5.62 -4.98
C LEU A 549 -3.88 4.49 -3.94
N GLU A 550 -4.38 4.76 -2.74
CA GLU A 550 -4.52 3.78 -1.65
C GLU A 550 -5.47 2.64 -2.06
N ALA A 551 -6.62 2.97 -2.66
CA ALA A 551 -7.54 1.98 -3.21
C ALA A 551 -6.81 1.05 -4.19
N ARG A 552 -6.13 1.63 -5.19
CA ARG A 552 -5.44 0.89 -6.24
C ARG A 552 -4.24 0.06 -5.76
N LEU A 553 -3.50 0.54 -4.76
CA LEU A 553 -2.29 -0.11 -4.25
C LEU A 553 -2.54 -1.17 -3.16
N LEU A 554 -3.56 -1.00 -2.31
CA LEU A 554 -3.73 -1.85 -1.12
C LEU A 554 -4.81 -2.92 -1.23
N PHE A 555 -5.78 -2.76 -2.14
CA PHE A 555 -6.87 -3.73 -2.27
C PHE A 555 -6.60 -4.71 -3.42
N PRO A 556 -6.75 -6.03 -3.19
CA PRO A 556 -6.28 -7.04 -4.12
C PRO A 556 -7.12 -7.19 -5.40
N GLY A 557 -8.44 -6.98 -5.32
CA GLY A 557 -9.37 -7.22 -6.43
C GLY A 557 -10.11 -5.95 -6.92
N PRO A 558 -10.54 -5.88 -8.20
CA PRO A 558 -11.21 -4.70 -8.76
C PRO A 558 -12.48 -4.27 -8.00
N GLN A 559 -13.26 -5.23 -7.46
CA GLN A 559 -14.45 -4.94 -6.67
C GLN A 559 -14.09 -4.21 -5.36
N GLU A 560 -13.10 -4.70 -4.62
CA GLU A 560 -12.64 -4.07 -3.38
C GLU A 560 -12.00 -2.70 -3.64
N GLN A 561 -11.27 -2.55 -4.76
CA GLN A 561 -10.74 -1.26 -5.21
C GLN A 561 -11.89 -0.26 -5.45
N ASN A 562 -12.95 -0.66 -6.14
CA ASN A 562 -14.13 0.15 -6.36
C ASN A 562 -14.87 0.49 -5.04
N ASP A 563 -15.10 -0.49 -4.18
CA ASP A 563 -15.79 -0.29 -2.90
C ASP A 563 -15.01 0.65 -1.96
N ALA A 564 -13.68 0.62 -2.03
CA ALA A 564 -12.81 1.58 -1.35
C ALA A 564 -12.93 3.02 -1.90
N VAL A 565 -13.01 3.18 -3.22
CA VAL A 565 -13.24 4.47 -3.90
C VAL A 565 -14.63 5.02 -3.54
N GLU A 566 -15.66 4.18 -3.58
CA GLU A 566 -17.03 4.56 -3.22
C GLU A 566 -17.14 4.96 -1.74
N THR A 567 -16.52 4.19 -0.84
CA THR A 567 -16.43 4.51 0.59
C THR A 567 -15.70 5.84 0.82
N ALA A 568 -14.60 6.08 0.11
CA ALA A 568 -13.86 7.33 0.16
C ALA A 568 -14.71 8.51 -0.37
N PHE A 569 -15.46 8.31 -1.45
CA PHE A 569 -16.35 9.34 -1.99
C PHE A 569 -17.42 9.70 -0.97
N ALA A 570 -18.13 8.72 -0.41
CA ALA A 570 -19.12 8.93 0.66
C ALA A 570 -18.54 9.63 1.92
N GLN A 571 -17.23 9.51 2.17
CA GLN A 571 -16.52 10.22 3.24
C GLN A 571 -16.16 11.69 2.92
N GLY A 572 -16.56 12.22 1.75
CA GLY A 572 -16.33 13.61 1.35
C GLY A 572 -15.08 13.84 0.50
N PHE A 573 -14.37 12.79 0.08
CA PHE A 573 -13.20 12.90 -0.79
C PHE A 573 -13.63 13.07 -2.26
N LEU A 574 -14.19 14.24 -2.57
CA LEU A 574 -14.97 14.52 -3.79
C LEU A 574 -14.31 14.09 -5.11
N LEU A 575 -12.98 14.20 -5.22
CA LEU A 575 -12.25 13.89 -6.46
C LEU A 575 -11.79 12.43 -6.57
N VAL A 576 -12.06 11.57 -5.58
CA VAL A 576 -11.49 10.22 -5.51
C VAL A 576 -11.89 9.34 -6.70
N ARG A 577 -13.17 9.39 -7.12
CA ARG A 577 -13.68 8.69 -8.30
C ARG A 577 -12.96 9.14 -9.57
N HIS A 578 -12.85 10.45 -9.76
CA HIS A 578 -12.25 11.06 -10.94
C HIS A 578 -10.74 10.74 -11.06
N PHE A 579 -10.00 10.77 -9.94
CA PHE A 579 -8.62 10.31 -9.94
C PHE A 579 -8.52 8.80 -10.23
N ALA A 580 -9.32 7.97 -9.55
CA ALA A 580 -9.28 6.51 -9.70
C ALA A 580 -9.55 6.07 -11.14
N ALA A 581 -10.57 6.65 -11.80
CA ALA A 581 -10.91 6.35 -13.20
C ALA A 581 -9.79 6.70 -14.19
N ARG A 582 -8.85 7.58 -13.82
CA ARG A 582 -7.78 8.08 -14.70
C ARG A 582 -6.42 7.44 -14.44
N LEU A 583 -6.25 6.71 -13.33
CA LEU A 583 -5.01 6.00 -12.98
C LEU A 583 -4.43 5.13 -14.12
N PRO A 584 -5.23 4.49 -15.02
CA PRO A 584 -4.68 3.75 -16.16
C PRO A 584 -3.77 4.55 -17.11
N ALA A 585 -3.80 5.89 -17.11
CA ALA A 585 -2.85 6.71 -17.87
C ALA A 585 -1.46 6.80 -17.20
N LEU A 586 -1.42 6.87 -15.86
CA LEU A 586 -0.19 6.82 -15.08
C LEU A 586 0.44 5.42 -15.12
N GLU A 587 -0.41 4.38 -15.06
CA GLU A 587 0.00 2.98 -15.12
C GLU A 587 0.69 2.64 -16.45
N ARG A 588 0.06 3.01 -17.57
CA ARG A 588 0.64 2.85 -18.92
C ARG A 588 1.82 3.79 -19.21
N GLY A 589 2.11 4.75 -18.32
CA GLY A 589 3.27 5.63 -18.44
C GLY A 589 3.12 6.76 -19.46
N GLU A 590 1.90 7.08 -19.91
CA GLU A 590 1.62 8.19 -20.83
C GLU A 590 1.91 9.57 -20.20
N VAL A 591 1.93 9.61 -18.87
CA VAL A 591 2.09 10.81 -18.05
C VAL A 591 2.93 10.48 -16.81
N ASN A 592 3.76 11.43 -16.37
CA ASN A 592 4.33 11.38 -15.03
C ASN A 592 3.30 11.83 -13.97
N LEU A 593 3.61 11.66 -12.68
CA LEU A 593 2.67 11.98 -11.59
C LEU A 593 2.16 13.43 -11.62
N SER A 594 3.01 14.42 -11.89
CA SER A 594 2.59 15.83 -11.96
C SER A 594 1.67 16.10 -13.15
N GLN A 595 2.01 15.57 -14.34
CA GLN A 595 1.16 15.64 -15.53
C GLN A 595 -0.18 14.91 -15.33
N PHE A 596 -0.17 13.78 -14.62
CA PHE A 596 -1.37 13.03 -14.27
C PHE A 596 -2.31 13.85 -13.38
N VAL A 597 -1.81 14.50 -12.34
CA VAL A 597 -2.62 15.34 -11.45
C VAL A 597 -3.16 16.56 -12.20
N GLN A 598 -2.29 17.29 -12.92
CA GLN A 598 -2.66 18.43 -13.77
C GLN A 598 -3.81 18.09 -14.74
N ARG A 599 -3.58 17.10 -15.62
CA ARG A 599 -4.56 16.69 -16.64
C ARG A 599 -5.81 16.07 -16.05
N SER A 600 -5.78 15.59 -14.80
CA SER A 600 -6.99 15.10 -14.13
C SER A 600 -7.83 16.26 -13.62
N LEU A 601 -7.24 17.24 -12.95
CA LEU A 601 -7.94 18.44 -12.50
C LEU A 601 -8.43 19.32 -13.67
N GLU A 602 -7.80 19.24 -14.84
CA GLU A 602 -8.26 19.88 -16.09
C GLU A 602 -9.42 19.15 -16.77
N ALA A 603 -9.55 17.83 -16.57
CA ALA A 603 -10.58 17.01 -17.22
C ALA A 603 -11.94 17.01 -16.50
N THR A 604 -12.19 17.93 -15.56
CA THR A 604 -13.48 18.04 -14.86
C THR A 604 -13.88 19.49 -14.56
N THR A 605 -15.15 19.72 -14.24
CA THR A 605 -15.71 21.03 -13.83
C THR A 605 -16.48 20.93 -12.50
N PRO A 606 -16.68 22.04 -11.78
CA PRO A 606 -17.47 22.04 -10.54
C PRO A 606 -18.90 21.50 -10.72
N GLU A 607 -19.49 21.68 -11.90
CA GLU A 607 -20.86 21.24 -12.24
C GLU A 607 -20.94 19.72 -12.36
N GLN A 608 -19.92 19.09 -12.93
CA GLN A 608 -19.81 17.63 -12.99
C GLN A 608 -19.67 17.05 -11.58
N LEU A 609 -18.78 17.63 -10.75
CA LEU A 609 -18.62 17.20 -9.35
C LEU A 609 -19.91 17.40 -8.53
N ARG A 610 -20.68 18.47 -8.77
CA ARG A 610 -22.02 18.66 -8.17
C ARG A 610 -22.99 17.56 -8.58
N ALA A 611 -23.03 17.19 -9.86
CA ALA A 611 -23.91 16.14 -10.37
C ALA A 611 -23.54 14.75 -9.81
N GLU A 612 -22.25 14.42 -9.76
CA GLU A 612 -21.75 13.18 -9.13
C GLU A 612 -22.07 13.12 -7.63
N TRP A 613 -21.90 14.24 -6.91
CA TRP A 613 -22.19 14.34 -5.48
C TRP A 613 -23.69 14.21 -5.19
N ALA A 614 -24.55 14.78 -6.04
CA ALA A 614 -26.00 14.65 -5.93
C ALA A 614 -26.46 13.19 -6.17
N ASN A 615 -25.82 12.49 -7.11
CA ASN A 615 -26.11 11.10 -7.46
C ASN A 615 -25.38 10.05 -6.58
N ARG A 616 -24.82 10.45 -5.44
CA ARG A 616 -24.23 9.51 -4.48
C ARG A 616 -25.30 8.56 -3.93
N ARG A 617 -24.95 7.28 -3.79
CA ARG A 617 -25.77 6.35 -2.99
C ARG A 617 -25.80 6.90 -1.55
N ARG A 618 -27.00 7.06 -0.99
CA ARG A 618 -27.20 7.53 0.40
C ARG A 618 -27.06 6.39 1.39
#